data_AF-A0A8I0ABE2-F1
#
_entry.id   AF-A0A8I0ABE2-F1
#
_cell.length_a   1.000
_cell.length_b   1.000
_cell.length_c   1.000
_cell.angle_alpha   90.00
_cell.angle_beta   90.00
_cell.angle_gamma   90.00
#
_symmetry.space_group_name_H-M   'P 1'
#
loop_
_entity.id
_entity.type
_entity.pdbx_description
1 polymer ?
#
loop_
_entity_poly.entity_id
_entity_poly.type
_entity_poly.pdbx_seq_one_letter_code
_entity_poly.pdbx_strand_id
1 'polypeptide(L)'
;MAEKSTGFVLWTIYLVLCGFGYAGYVFYLAATGAYEIVELEKIEMTRQLDKVYRLDHAVTKTQKVILSAFDMDWNYVKYRAENISRILKGVQ
;
A
#
# COMPACT_ATOMS: atom_id res chain seq x y z
N MET A 1 34.57 6.60 42.97
CA MET A 1 34.56 5.63 41.85
C MET A 1 33.13 5.45 41.32
N ALA A 2 32.50 6.49 40.75
CA ALA A 2 31.06 6.44 40.45
C ALA A 2 30.68 7.20 39.15
N GLU A 3 31.36 6.94 38.04
CA GLU A 3 31.06 7.64 36.77
C GLU A 3 30.97 6.74 35.53
N LYS A 4 31.41 5.46 35.60
CA LYS A 4 31.39 4.56 34.42
C LYS A 4 30.07 3.81 34.17
N SER A 5 29.07 3.95 35.04
CA SER A 5 27.82 3.17 34.95
C SER A 5 26.66 3.89 34.26
N THR A 6 26.70 5.22 34.15
CA THR A 6 25.61 6.01 33.56
C THR A 6 25.50 5.80 32.05
N GLY A 7 26.62 5.62 31.35
CA GLY A 7 26.63 5.37 29.90
C GLY A 7 25.96 4.06 29.48
N PHE A 8 26.11 2.99 30.27
CA PHE A 8 25.46 1.70 29.98
C PHE A 8 23.94 1.76 30.21
N VAL A 9 23.50 2.47 31.25
CA VAL A 9 22.06 2.68 31.53
C VAL A 9 21.41 3.58 30.47
N LEU A 10 22.11 4.63 30.02
CA LEU A 10 21.61 5.49 28.96
C LEU A 10 21.50 4.77 27.61
N TRP A 11 22.47 3.91 27.29
CA TRP A 11 22.47 3.11 26.06
C TRP A 11 21.35 2.07 26.06
N THR A 12 21.08 1.42 27.20
CA THR A 12 19.95 0.48 27.32
C THR A 12 18.60 1.19 27.21
N ILE A 13 18.43 2.37 27.82
CA ILE A 13 17.21 3.19 27.65
C ILE A 13 17.06 3.64 26.18
N TYR A 14 18.14 4.04 25.52
CA TYR A 14 18.13 4.43 24.10
C TYR A 14 17.70 3.28 23.18
N LEU A 15 18.23 2.07 23.41
CA LEU A 15 17.84 0.88 22.64
C LEU A 15 16.36 0.52 22.86
N VAL A 16 15.89 0.63 24.10
CA VAL A 16 14.49 0.35 24.45
C VAL A 16 13.56 1.36 23.79
N LEU A 17 13.86 2.66 23.87
CA LEU A 17 13.07 3.71 23.20
C LEU A 17 13.09 3.59 21.66
N CYS A 18 14.26 3.27 21.08
CA CYS A 18 14.40 3.05 19.65
C CYS A 18 13.57 1.83 19.18
N GLY A 19 13.57 0.75 19.98
CA GLY A 19 12.78 -0.46 19.71
C GLY A 19 11.27 -0.27 19.89
N PHE A 20 10.83 0.38 20.98
CA PHE A 20 9.41 0.70 21.20
C PHE A 20 8.88 1.67 20.14
N GLY A 21 9.68 2.65 19.73
CA GLY A 21 9.34 3.55 18.63
C GLY A 21 9.18 2.81 17.31
N TYR A 22 10.10 1.89 16.98
CA TYR A 22 10.01 1.07 15.78
C TYR A 22 8.80 0.13 15.81
N ALA A 23 8.53 -0.53 16.94
CA ALA A 23 7.34 -1.37 17.11
C ALA A 23 6.04 -0.55 17.02
N GLY A 24 6.01 0.65 17.61
CA GLY A 24 4.89 1.58 17.51
C GLY A 24 4.66 2.08 16.09
N TYR A 25 5.74 2.36 15.34
CA TYR A 25 5.66 2.75 13.93
C TYR A 25 5.11 1.63 13.06
N VAL A 26 5.55 0.38 13.27
CA VAL A 26 5.02 -0.80 12.59
C VAL A 26 3.54 -1.03 12.93
N PHE A 27 3.16 -0.90 14.20
CA PHE A 27 1.77 -1.03 14.62
C PHE A 27 0.88 0.09 14.06
N TYR A 28 1.38 1.32 14.03
CA TYR A 28 0.68 2.47 13.45
C TYR A 28 0.43 2.29 11.95
N LEU A 29 1.44 1.83 11.20
CA LEU A 29 1.30 1.49 9.78
C LEU A 29 0.28 0.37 9.53
N ALA A 30 0.25 -0.64 10.39
CA ALA A 30 -0.73 -1.73 10.30
C ALA A 30 -2.16 -1.26 10.68
N ALA A 31 -2.29 -0.44 11.73
CA ALA A 31 -3.57 0.03 12.26
C ALA A 31 -4.23 1.11 11.38
N THR A 32 -3.44 1.92 10.67
CA THR A 32 -3.97 3.00 9.80
C THR A 32 -4.46 2.50 8.44
N GLY A 33 -4.35 1.21 8.13
CA GLY A 33 -4.80 0.66 6.83
C GLY A 33 -4.06 1.23 5.62
N ALA A 34 -2.99 2.00 5.84
CA ALA A 34 -2.20 2.62 4.77
C ALA A 34 -1.54 1.56 3.86
N TYR A 35 -1.29 0.36 4.39
CA TYR A 35 -0.80 -0.77 3.60
C TYR A 35 -1.78 -1.18 2.49
N GLU A 36 -3.09 -1.09 2.73
CA GLU A 36 -4.11 -1.44 1.75
C GLU A 36 -4.17 -0.41 0.62
N ILE A 37 -4.02 0.87 0.98
CA ILE A 37 -4.01 1.99 0.03
C ILE A 37 -2.78 1.90 -0.87
N VAL A 38 -1.60 1.61 -0.31
CA VAL A 38 -0.36 1.41 -1.09
C VAL A 38 -0.45 0.16 -1.98
N GLU A 39 -1.14 -0.90 -1.54
CA GLU A 39 -1.41 -2.06 -2.40
C GLU A 39 -2.38 -1.74 -3.52
N LEU A 40 -3.42 -0.95 -3.28
CA LEU A 40 -4.37 -0.51 -4.32
C LEU A 40 -3.73 0.45 -5.33
N GLU A 41 -2.80 1.30 -4.90
CA GLU A 41 -2.05 2.22 -5.77
C GLU A 41 -1.27 1.49 -6.88
N LYS A 42 -0.88 0.23 -6.64
CA LYS A 42 -0.25 -0.63 -7.67
C LYS A 42 -1.19 -1.02 -8.80
N ILE A 43 -2.50 -0.83 -8.66
CA ILE A 43 -3.51 -1.08 -9.69
C ILE A 43 -3.71 0.20 -10.51
N GLU A 44 -2.64 0.74 -11.07
CA GLU A 44 -2.71 1.93 -11.92
C GLU A 44 -2.99 1.54 -13.37
N MET A 45 -3.89 2.28 -14.03
CA MET A 45 -4.14 2.13 -15.47
C MET A 45 -3.00 2.79 -16.26
N THR A 46 -2.14 2.00 -16.88
CA THR A 46 -1.04 2.52 -17.69
C THR A 46 -1.47 2.72 -19.14
N ARG A 47 -1.12 3.87 -19.71
CA ARG A 47 -1.35 4.16 -21.13
C ARG A 47 -0.22 3.55 -21.95
N GLN A 48 -0.52 2.49 -22.69
CA GLN A 48 0.44 1.87 -23.60
C GLN A 48 0.61 2.69 -24.88
N LEU A 49 1.67 2.39 -25.64
CA LEU A 49 2.03 3.08 -26.90
C LEU A 49 0.93 3.01 -27.98
N ASP A 50 0.02 2.04 -27.87
CA ASP A 50 -1.16 1.86 -28.72
C ASP A 50 -2.34 2.79 -28.37
N LYS A 51 -2.14 3.73 -27.43
CA LYS A 51 -3.16 4.63 -26.85
C LYS A 51 -4.30 3.87 -26.15
N VAL A 52 -4.09 2.60 -25.80
CA VAL A 52 -5.03 1.80 -25.01
C VAL A 52 -4.60 1.87 -23.56
N TYR A 53 -5.57 2.09 -22.66
CA TYR A 53 -5.34 2.00 -21.23
C TYR A 53 -5.57 0.56 -20.82
N ARG A 54 -4.54 -0.08 -20.25
CA ARG A 54 -4.61 -1.45 -19.76
C ARG A 54 -4.35 -1.45 -18.26
N LEU A 55 -5.08 -2.31 -17.55
CA LEU A 55 -4.76 -2.67 -16.18
C LEU A 55 -3.59 -3.65 -16.23
N ASP A 56 -2.38 -3.12 -16.28
CA ASP A 56 -1.14 -3.90 -16.35
C ASP A 56 -0.69 -4.29 -14.93
N HIS A 57 -1.53 -5.05 -14.24
CA HIS A 57 -1.12 -5.79 -13.05
C HIS A 57 -2.09 -6.94 -12.81
N ALA A 58 -1.58 -8.17 -12.72
CA ALA A 58 -2.37 -9.29 -12.22
C ALA A 58 -2.74 -8.97 -10.77
N VAL A 59 -4.03 -8.71 -10.52
CA VAL A 59 -4.48 -8.35 -9.17
C VAL A 59 -4.25 -9.51 -8.22
N THR A 60 -3.49 -9.22 -7.17
CA THR A 60 -3.10 -10.21 -6.16
C THR A 60 -4.31 -10.61 -5.32
N LYS A 61 -4.24 -11.77 -4.66
CA LYS A 61 -5.35 -12.26 -3.83
C LYS A 61 -5.73 -11.27 -2.72
N THR A 62 -4.75 -10.59 -2.13
CA THR A 62 -4.95 -9.56 -1.10
C THR A 62 -5.73 -8.35 -1.64
N GLN A 63 -5.37 -7.86 -2.83
CA GLN A 63 -6.09 -6.76 -3.48
C GLN A 63 -7.55 -7.12 -3.81
N LYS A 64 -7.84 -8.37 -4.16
CA LYS A 64 -9.24 -8.83 -4.34
C LYS A 64 -10.03 -8.83 -3.03
N VAL A 65 -9.39 -9.19 -1.91
CA VAL A 65 -9.99 -9.16 -0.58
C VAL A 65 -10.27 -7.71 -0.15
N ILE A 66 -9.34 -6.79 -0.40
CA ILE A 66 -9.53 -5.36 -0.14
C ILE A 66 -10.68 -4.82 -1.00
N LEU A 67 -10.71 -5.12 -2.30
CA LEU A 67 -11.82 -4.73 -3.19
C LEU A 67 -13.17 -5.26 -2.67
N SER A 68 -13.22 -6.51 -2.22
CA SER A 68 -14.44 -7.09 -1.63
C SER A 68 -14.86 -6.41 -0.33
N ALA A 69 -13.92 -5.86 0.45
CA ALA A 69 -14.23 -5.09 1.65
C ALA A 69 -14.93 -3.76 1.33
N PHE A 70 -14.74 -3.24 0.12
CA PHE A 70 -15.44 -2.07 -0.42
C PHE A 70 -16.68 -2.43 -1.26
N ASP A 71 -17.15 -3.68 -1.19
CA ASP A 71 -18.28 -4.19 -1.98
C ASP A 71 -18.06 -4.05 -3.51
N MET A 72 -16.78 -4.10 -3.95
CA MET A 72 -16.38 -4.01 -5.35
C MET A 72 -15.78 -5.34 -5.84
N ASP A 73 -16.23 -5.79 -7.00
CA ASP A 73 -15.69 -6.98 -7.67
C ASP A 73 -14.65 -6.61 -8.73
N TRP A 74 -13.62 -7.45 -8.87
CA TRP A 74 -12.57 -7.26 -9.87
C TRP A 74 -13.10 -7.22 -11.31
N ASN A 75 -14.12 -8.02 -11.64
CA ASN A 75 -14.74 -8.02 -12.97
C ASN A 75 -15.44 -6.68 -13.24
N TYR A 76 -16.07 -6.09 -12.22
CA TYR A 76 -16.69 -4.78 -12.33
C TYR A 76 -15.65 -3.67 -12.57
N VAL A 77 -14.53 -3.69 -11.83
CA VAL A 77 -13.41 -2.75 -12.01
C VAL A 77 -12.82 -2.88 -13.42
N LYS A 78 -12.59 -4.11 -13.89
CA LYS A 78 -12.09 -4.38 -15.25
C LYS A 78 -13.04 -3.84 -16.33
N TYR A 79 -14.34 -4.10 -16.21
CA TYR A 79 -15.34 -3.61 -17.15
C TYR A 79 -15.36 -2.07 -17.21
N ARG A 80 -15.28 -1.40 -16.06
CA ARG A 80 -15.21 0.07 -15.99
C ARG A 80 -13.94 0.61 -16.62
N ALA A 81 -12.79 -0.01 -16.35
CA ALA A 81 -11.51 0.32 -16.95
C ALA A 81 -11.52 0.19 -18.48
N GLU A 82 -12.09 -0.89 -19.02
CA GLU A 82 -12.21 -1.10 -20.48
C GLU A 82 -13.12 -0.04 -21.13
N ASN A 83 -14.24 0.30 -20.50
CA ASN A 83 -15.11 1.38 -20.97
C ASN A 83 -14.41 2.74 -20.98
N ILE A 84 -13.65 3.07 -19.92
CA ILE A 84 -12.85 4.29 -19.87
C ILE A 84 -11.80 4.28 -20.98
N SER A 85 -11.11 3.15 -21.21
CA SER A 85 -10.15 3.03 -22.31
C SER A 85 -10.80 3.24 -23.67
N ARG A 86 -12.03 2.77 -23.89
CA ARG A 86 -12.76 2.98 -25.16
C ARG A 86 -13.09 4.46 -25.39
N ILE A 87 -13.60 5.13 -24.35
CA ILE A 87 -13.92 6.56 -24.37
C ILE A 87 -12.67 7.38 -24.66
N LEU A 88 -11.56 7.08 -23.97
CA LEU A 88 -10.28 7.80 -24.15
C LEU A 88 -9.62 7.52 -25.51
N LYS A 89 -9.90 6.38 -26.14
CA LYS A 89 -9.47 6.08 -27.51
C LYS A 89 -10.26 6.86 -28.56
N GLY A 90 -11.37 7.52 -28.18
CA GLY A 90 -12.25 8.23 -29.11
C GLY A 90 -13.08 7.30 -30.00
N VAL A 91 -13.24 6.03 -29.61
CA VAL A 91 -14.12 5.08 -30.30
C VAL A 91 -15.51 5.21 -29.67
N GLN A 92 -16.28 6.18 -30.16
CA GLN A 92 -17.72 6.27 -29.94
C GLN A 92 -18.45 5.50 -31.05
#